data_AF-A0A450VSF6-F1
#
_entry.id   AF-A0A450VSF6-F1
#
_cell.length_a   1.000
_cell.length_b   1.000
_cell.length_c   1.000
_cell.angle_alpha   90.00
_cell.angle_beta   90.00
_cell.angle_gamma   90.00
#
_symmetry.space_group_name_H-M   'P 1'
#
loop_
_entity.id
_entity.type
_entity.pdbx_description
1 polymer ?
#
loop_
_entity_poly.entity_id
_entity_poly.type
_entity_poly.pdbx_seq_one_letter_code
_entity_poly.pdbx_strand_id
1 'polypeptide(L)'
;MRELHLEEYALLRLEKLYEERKETLGELKKIYESSLPVLSSILSCNAGSEMEIDSLRKRLKDIDMRIADLIKREHLYHLQSALDKFEGHYPDSDRHVFVMMKFPEGNSKKRTQKDKILNAIFERIANVCHKRFGLTAVRADKLDASNIVWQNAQVHALGCSYGIAVLENKHTDEFNPNIAMEAGFMEGIGHRVLLLVEETFPHNRADIHGRISESFRWGDGKDELETIDKSVTKWFDNQKVARKPGSC
;
A
#
# COMPACT_ATOMS: atom_id res chain seq x y z
N MET A 1 -7.00 33.55 1.62
CA MET A 1 -6.40 33.08 0.35
C MET A 1 -7.14 31.78 0.01
N ARG A 2 -8.37 31.92 -0.49
CA ARG A 2 -8.78 31.75 -1.90
C ARG A 2 -8.56 30.31 -2.36
N GLU A 3 -9.63 29.52 -2.23
CA GLU A 3 -9.92 28.29 -2.96
C GLU A 3 -9.63 28.52 -4.45
N LEU A 4 -8.44 28.13 -4.89
CA LEU A 4 -8.24 27.75 -6.30
C LEU A 4 -8.99 26.43 -6.49
N HIS A 5 -9.77 26.34 -7.55
CA HIS A 5 -10.78 25.31 -7.73
C HIS A 5 -10.10 23.93 -7.71
N LEU A 6 -10.60 23.02 -6.89
CA LEU A 6 -10.02 21.69 -6.63
C LEU A 6 -9.79 20.86 -7.91
N GLU A 7 -10.56 21.13 -8.96
CA GLU A 7 -10.39 20.56 -10.30
C GLU A 7 -9.12 21.07 -11.00
N GLU A 8 -8.74 22.34 -10.80
CA GLU A 8 -7.54 22.95 -11.38
C GLU A 8 -6.27 22.28 -10.87
N TYR A 9 -6.24 21.80 -9.61
CA TYR A 9 -5.06 21.12 -9.06
C TYR A 9 -4.86 19.72 -9.64
N ALA A 10 -5.94 18.96 -9.78
CA ALA A 10 -5.96 17.67 -10.46
C ALA A 10 -5.50 17.78 -11.91
N LEU A 11 -6.08 18.76 -12.62
CA LEU A 11 -5.68 19.14 -13.98
C LEU A 11 -4.21 19.50 -14.05
N LEU A 12 -3.70 20.33 -13.13
CA LEU A 12 -2.28 20.72 -13.11
C LEU A 12 -1.34 19.52 -12.93
N ARG A 13 -1.70 18.56 -12.07
CA ARG A 13 -0.89 17.35 -11.84
C ARG A 13 -0.94 16.41 -13.05
N LEU A 14 -2.11 16.29 -13.67
CA LEU A 14 -2.31 15.52 -14.90
C LEU A 14 -1.52 16.15 -16.06
N GLU A 15 -1.61 17.46 -16.25
CA GLU A 15 -0.87 18.24 -17.25
C GLU A 15 0.64 18.05 -17.09
N LYS A 16 1.15 18.14 -15.86
CA LYS A 16 2.57 17.88 -15.56
C LYS A 16 3.00 16.48 -15.99
N LEU A 17 2.19 15.46 -15.73
CA LEU A 17 2.48 14.08 -16.14
C LEU A 17 2.38 13.91 -17.67
N TYR A 18 1.43 14.57 -18.32
CA TYR A 18 1.31 14.55 -19.78
C TYR A 18 2.51 15.20 -20.46
N GLU A 19 3.02 16.32 -19.94
CA GLU A 19 4.24 16.94 -20.44
C GLU A 19 5.47 16.05 -20.18
N GLU A 20 5.61 15.45 -18.98
CA GLU A 20 6.70 14.50 -18.71
C GLU A 20 6.66 13.29 -19.67
N ARG A 21 5.47 12.76 -19.95
CA ARG A 21 5.24 11.68 -20.91
C ARG A 21 5.68 12.07 -22.32
N LYS A 22 5.29 13.27 -22.75
CA LYS A 22 5.57 13.84 -24.07
C LYS A 22 7.06 14.11 -24.26
N GLU A 23 7.74 14.63 -23.24
CA GLU A 23 9.21 14.78 -23.24
C GLU A 23 9.90 13.43 -23.39
N THR A 24 9.52 12.44 -22.57
CA THR A 24 10.09 11.08 -22.62
C THR A 24 9.87 10.41 -23.99
N LEU A 25 8.69 10.58 -24.59
CA LEU A 25 8.41 10.12 -25.96
C LEU A 25 9.25 10.87 -27.01
N GLY A 26 9.49 12.17 -26.80
CA GLY A 26 10.35 12.98 -27.65
C GLY A 26 11.81 12.50 -27.63
N GLU A 27 12.34 12.14 -26.46
CA GLU A 27 13.68 11.54 -26.31
C GLU A 27 13.77 10.20 -27.04
N LEU A 28 12.78 9.32 -26.82
CA LEU A 28 12.72 8.02 -27.49
C LEU A 28 12.66 8.20 -29.02
N LYS A 29 11.84 9.13 -29.51
CA LYS A 29 11.72 9.46 -30.93
C LYS A 29 13.03 9.97 -31.51
N LYS A 30 13.75 10.86 -30.81
CA LYS A 30 15.07 11.35 -31.25
C LYS A 30 16.09 10.22 -31.39
N ILE A 31 16.09 9.25 -30.47
CA ILE A 31 16.95 8.06 -30.57
C ILE A 31 16.59 7.23 -31.81
N TYR A 32 15.30 6.99 -32.07
CA TYR A 32 14.87 6.27 -33.27
C TYR A 32 15.23 7.03 -34.57
N GLU A 33 15.03 8.35 -34.61
CA GLU A 33 15.34 9.20 -35.77
C GLU A 33 16.83 9.37 -36.03
N SER A 34 17.67 9.41 -34.98
CA SER A 34 19.12 9.41 -35.13
C SER A 34 19.69 8.03 -35.52
N SER A 35 18.95 6.96 -35.23
CA SER A 35 19.28 5.58 -35.61
C SER A 35 18.85 5.24 -37.05
N LEU A 36 17.85 5.94 -37.59
CA LEU A 36 17.30 5.70 -38.94
C LEU A 36 18.35 5.85 -40.08
N PRO A 37 19.26 6.83 -40.06
CA PRO A 37 20.37 6.93 -41.02
C PRO A 37 21.45 5.85 -40.86
N VAL A 38 21.57 5.23 -39.68
CA VAL A 38 22.60 4.21 -39.36
C VAL A 38 22.12 2.80 -39.68
N LEU A 39 20.81 2.53 -39.55
CA LEU A 39 20.19 1.24 -39.88
C LEU A 39 20.22 0.89 -41.38
N SER A 40 20.44 1.88 -42.26
CA SER A 40 20.69 1.62 -43.69
C SER A 40 22.10 1.10 -43.96
N SER A 41 23.03 1.21 -43.00
CA SER A 41 24.45 0.95 -43.23
C SER A 41 25.08 -0.07 -42.28
N ILE A 42 24.66 -0.22 -41.02
CA ILE A 42 25.34 -1.13 -40.08
C ILE A 42 24.36 -1.75 -39.06
N LEU A 43 24.17 -3.07 -39.16
CA LEU A 43 23.68 -3.95 -38.09
C LEU A 43 24.73 -4.00 -36.96
N SER A 44 24.80 -2.93 -36.16
CA SER A 44 25.54 -2.90 -34.90
C SER A 44 24.83 -1.94 -33.96
N CYS A 45 23.69 -2.39 -33.42
CA CYS A 45 23.11 -1.74 -32.25
C CYS A 45 24.14 -1.83 -31.11
N ASN A 46 24.71 -0.69 -30.72
CA ASN A 46 25.60 -0.63 -29.56
C ASN A 46 24.77 -0.86 -28.29
N ALA A 47 25.24 -1.72 -27.38
CA ALA A 47 24.56 -2.06 -26.12
C ALA A 47 24.16 -0.82 -25.26
N GLY A 48 24.85 0.31 -25.43
CA GLY A 48 24.52 1.58 -24.78
C GLY A 48 23.15 2.14 -25.19
N SER A 49 22.80 2.11 -26.48
CA SER A 49 21.52 2.61 -26.98
C SER A 49 20.35 1.71 -26.55
N GLU A 50 20.56 0.40 -26.43
CA GLU A 50 19.52 -0.52 -25.94
C GLU A 50 19.19 -0.30 -24.46
N MET A 51 20.22 -0.12 -23.61
CA MET A 51 20.01 0.22 -22.20
C MET A 51 19.28 1.56 -22.02
N GLU A 52 19.61 2.56 -22.84
CA GLU A 52 18.96 3.87 -22.80
C GLU A 52 17.49 3.78 -23.24
N ILE A 53 17.19 3.04 -24.31
CA ILE A 53 15.82 2.76 -24.75
C ILE A 53 15.02 2.03 -23.68
N ASP A 54 15.58 1.02 -23.03
CA ASP A 54 14.89 0.26 -21.97
C ASP A 54 14.64 1.10 -20.72
N SER A 55 15.57 1.99 -20.37
CA SER A 55 15.38 2.98 -19.29
C SER A 55 14.21 3.92 -19.61
N LEU A 56 14.17 4.48 -20.83
CA LEU A 56 13.09 5.37 -21.27
C LEU A 56 11.74 4.67 -21.33
N ARG A 57 11.69 3.41 -21.81
CA ARG A 57 10.47 2.58 -21.80
C ARG A 57 9.97 2.32 -20.38
N LYS A 58 10.88 2.04 -19.44
CA LYS A 58 10.53 1.85 -18.02
C LYS A 58 9.95 3.14 -17.44
N ARG A 59 10.55 4.29 -17.73
CA ARG A 59 10.04 5.61 -17.32
C ARG A 59 8.67 5.91 -17.91
N LEU A 60 8.46 5.64 -19.20
CA LEU A 60 7.16 5.84 -19.86
C LEU A 60 6.06 4.99 -19.20
N LYS A 61 6.37 3.72 -18.92
CA LYS A 61 5.44 2.83 -18.21
C LYS A 61 5.09 3.34 -16.81
N ASP A 62 6.06 3.88 -16.08
CA ASP A 62 5.83 4.49 -14.77
C ASP A 62 4.88 5.70 -14.86
N ILE A 63 5.11 6.60 -15.82
CA ILE A 63 4.25 7.77 -16.05
C ILE A 63 2.82 7.35 -16.43
N ASP A 64 2.67 6.38 -17.34
CA ASP A 64 1.36 5.85 -17.74
C ASP A 64 0.61 5.22 -16.54
N MET A 65 1.33 4.52 -15.65
CA MET A 65 0.72 3.99 -14.41
C MET A 65 0.31 5.11 -13.46
N ARG A 66 1.11 6.19 -13.31
CA ARG A 66 0.77 7.35 -12.48
C ARG A 66 -0.45 8.11 -13.01
N ILE A 67 -0.57 8.25 -14.33
CA ILE A 67 -1.77 8.83 -14.98
C ILE A 67 -2.99 7.94 -14.70
N ALA A 68 -2.88 6.64 -14.91
CA ALA A 68 -3.98 5.70 -14.66
C ALA A 68 -4.42 5.70 -13.19
N ASP A 69 -3.48 5.83 -12.25
CA ASP A 69 -3.76 5.91 -10.82
C ASP A 69 -4.47 7.22 -10.45
N LEU A 70 -4.06 8.36 -11.01
CA LEU A 70 -4.78 9.63 -10.81
C LEU A 70 -6.21 9.59 -11.33
N ILE A 71 -6.42 9.04 -12.53
CA ILE A 71 -7.76 8.89 -13.12
C ILE A 71 -8.62 7.99 -12.23
N LYS A 72 -8.08 6.88 -11.72
CA LYS A 72 -8.80 6.00 -10.79
C LYS A 72 -9.21 6.71 -9.49
N ARG A 73 -8.43 7.69 -9.04
CA ARG A 73 -8.62 8.39 -7.75
C ARG A 73 -9.33 9.73 -7.88
N GLU A 74 -9.81 10.11 -9.06
CA GLU A 74 -10.44 11.42 -9.28
C GLU A 74 -11.63 11.69 -8.36
N HIS A 75 -12.48 10.69 -8.13
CA HIS A 75 -13.60 10.79 -7.20
C HIS A 75 -13.19 10.97 -5.71
N LEU A 76 -11.90 10.80 -5.39
CA LEU A 76 -11.34 10.89 -4.04
C LEU A 76 -10.60 12.19 -3.76
N TYR A 77 -10.63 13.18 -4.66
CA TYR A 77 -9.94 14.48 -4.47
C TYR A 77 -10.35 15.23 -3.19
N HIS A 78 -11.57 15.02 -2.71
CA HIS A 78 -12.02 15.58 -1.43
C HIS A 78 -11.16 15.12 -0.23
N LEU A 79 -10.37 14.06 -0.39
CA LEU A 79 -9.42 13.55 0.61
C LEU A 79 -8.02 14.16 0.50
N GLN A 80 -7.73 15.00 -0.52
CA GLN A 80 -6.36 15.46 -0.80
C GLN A 80 -5.71 16.16 0.41
N SER A 81 -6.44 17.04 1.10
CA SER A 81 -5.90 17.72 2.31
C SER A 81 -5.55 16.72 3.43
N ALA A 82 -6.34 15.67 3.59
CA ALA A 82 -6.06 14.61 4.55
C ALA A 82 -4.90 13.71 4.10
N LEU A 83 -4.77 13.47 2.79
CA LEU A 83 -3.62 12.78 2.19
C LEU A 83 -2.33 13.57 2.38
N ASP A 84 -2.34 14.89 2.15
CA ASP A 84 -1.17 15.75 2.36
C ASP A 84 -0.72 15.70 3.82
N LYS A 85 -1.68 15.67 4.77
CA LYS A 85 -1.40 15.48 6.20
C LYS A 85 -0.79 14.11 6.48
N PHE A 86 -1.30 13.06 5.83
CA PHE A 86 -0.75 11.71 5.94
C PHE A 86 0.68 11.64 5.40
N GLU A 87 0.92 12.12 4.18
CA GLU A 87 2.24 12.13 3.51
C GLU A 87 3.26 12.97 4.28
N GLY A 88 2.83 14.09 4.89
CA GLY A 88 3.68 14.90 5.75
C GLY A 88 4.13 14.18 7.03
N HIS A 89 3.34 13.24 7.53
CA HIS A 89 3.67 12.43 8.71
C HIS A 89 4.40 11.13 8.35
N TYR A 90 4.01 10.52 7.24
CA TYR A 90 4.50 9.25 6.71
C TYR A 90 5.02 9.45 5.27
N PRO A 91 6.24 9.99 5.10
CA PRO A 91 6.84 10.14 3.77
C PRO A 91 7.13 8.76 3.15
N ASP A 92 7.23 8.70 1.82
CA ASP A 92 7.48 7.48 1.03
C ASP A 92 6.34 6.44 1.14
N SER A 93 5.18 6.75 0.57
CA SER A 93 3.98 5.87 0.57
C SER A 93 4.23 4.42 0.14
N ASP A 94 5.19 4.20 -0.76
CA ASP A 94 5.62 2.88 -1.22
C ASP A 94 6.22 1.98 -0.12
N ARG A 95 6.49 2.54 1.04
CA ARG A 95 7.07 1.83 2.18
C ARG A 95 6.08 1.57 3.31
N HIS A 96 4.82 1.95 3.16
CA HIS A 96 3.83 1.81 4.24
C HIS A 96 2.91 0.62 4.04
N VAL A 97 2.51 0.03 5.17
CA VAL A 97 1.60 -1.10 5.27
C VAL A 97 0.44 -0.70 6.16
N PHE A 98 -0.76 -0.61 5.60
CA PHE A 98 -1.95 -0.32 6.38
C PHE A 98 -2.42 -1.57 7.12
N VAL A 99 -2.38 -1.54 8.46
CA VAL A 99 -2.87 -2.63 9.31
C VAL A 99 -4.31 -2.34 9.73
N MET A 100 -5.22 -3.04 9.08
CA MET A 100 -6.66 -2.99 9.32
C MET A 100 -6.99 -4.01 10.41
N MET A 101 -7.40 -3.53 11.58
CA MET A 101 -7.69 -4.39 12.72
C MET A 101 -8.62 -3.71 13.71
N LYS A 102 -9.23 -4.49 14.60
CA LYS A 102 -9.97 -3.94 15.74
C LYS A 102 -9.05 -3.09 16.61
N PHE A 103 -9.52 -1.91 17.01
CA PHE A 103 -8.81 -1.07 17.97
C PHE A 103 -9.21 -1.42 19.41
N PRO A 104 -8.26 -1.29 20.36
CA PRO A 104 -8.55 -1.34 21.79
C PRO A 104 -9.71 -0.40 22.18
N GLU A 105 -10.66 -0.88 22.97
CA GLU A 105 -11.86 -0.09 23.37
C GLU A 105 -11.70 0.63 24.72
N GLY A 106 -10.58 0.41 25.42
CA GLY A 106 -10.37 0.96 26.75
C GLY A 106 -9.90 2.41 26.78
N ASN A 107 -10.62 3.26 27.52
CA ASN A 107 -10.08 4.51 28.08
C ASN A 107 -8.78 4.14 28.81
N SER A 108 -7.72 4.94 28.64
CA SER A 108 -6.33 4.67 29.06
C SER A 108 -6.11 4.13 30.49
N LYS A 109 -7.11 4.23 31.38
CA LYS A 109 -7.07 3.80 32.78
C LYS A 109 -7.39 2.32 33.04
N LYS A 110 -7.99 1.56 32.10
CA LYS A 110 -8.22 0.09 32.24
C LYS A 110 -8.18 -0.64 30.88
N ARG A 111 -6.98 -0.91 30.35
CA ARG A 111 -6.84 -1.81 29.18
C ARG A 111 -7.14 -3.24 29.57
N THR A 112 -8.04 -3.90 28.83
CA THR A 112 -8.35 -5.32 29.02
C THR A 112 -7.19 -6.20 28.54
N GLN A 113 -7.17 -7.48 28.93
CA GLN A 113 -6.18 -8.42 28.37
C GLN A 113 -6.32 -8.56 26.84
N LYS A 114 -7.56 -8.51 26.33
CA LYS A 114 -7.83 -8.52 24.88
C LYS A 114 -7.23 -7.31 24.17
N ASP A 115 -7.32 -6.12 24.78
CA ASP A 115 -6.68 -4.90 24.26
C ASP A 115 -5.15 -4.98 24.22
N LYS A 116 -4.55 -5.67 25.20
CA LYS A 116 -3.10 -5.92 25.22
C LYS A 116 -2.71 -6.86 24.08
N ILE A 117 -3.48 -7.91 23.84
CA ILE A 117 -3.26 -8.84 22.74
C ILE A 117 -3.38 -8.14 21.39
N LEU A 118 -4.40 -7.30 21.15
CA LEU A 118 -4.49 -6.50 19.92
C LEU A 118 -3.25 -5.63 19.69
N ASN A 119 -2.74 -4.97 20.74
CA ASN A 119 -1.52 -4.19 20.61
C ASN A 119 -0.30 -5.09 20.35
N ALA A 120 -0.16 -6.23 21.03
CA ALA A 120 0.92 -7.17 20.80
C ALA A 120 0.93 -7.71 19.35
N ILE A 121 -0.24 -8.02 18.78
CA ILE A 121 -0.41 -8.41 17.38
C ILE A 121 0.08 -7.29 16.45
N PHE A 122 -0.38 -6.05 16.66
CA PHE A 122 0.05 -4.90 15.85
C PHE A 122 1.56 -4.69 15.92
N GLU A 123 2.13 -4.64 17.13
CA GLU A 123 3.57 -4.43 17.34
C GLU A 123 4.39 -5.55 16.70
N ARG A 124 3.90 -6.79 16.74
CA ARG A 124 4.54 -7.93 16.09
C ARG A 124 4.53 -7.77 14.56
N ILE A 125 3.40 -7.43 13.95
CA ILE A 125 3.31 -7.12 12.51
C ILE A 125 4.27 -5.98 12.15
N ALA A 126 4.23 -4.88 12.89
CA ALA A 126 5.09 -3.72 12.67
C ALA A 126 6.58 -4.08 12.74
N ASN A 127 6.96 -4.91 13.71
CA ASN A 127 8.33 -5.41 13.84
C ASN A 127 8.77 -6.22 12.61
N VAL A 128 7.92 -7.11 12.09
CA VAL A 128 8.23 -7.90 10.89
C VAL A 128 8.41 -6.99 9.68
N CYS A 129 7.43 -6.11 9.42
CA CYS A 129 7.47 -5.12 8.34
C CYS A 129 8.78 -4.32 8.37
N HIS A 130 9.14 -3.78 9.55
CA HIS A 130 10.31 -2.93 9.68
C HIS A 130 11.63 -3.70 9.62
N LYS A 131 11.76 -4.77 10.40
CA LYS A 131 13.04 -5.47 10.56
C LYS A 131 13.41 -6.30 9.33
N ARG A 132 12.42 -6.95 8.70
CA ARG A 132 12.66 -7.84 7.55
C ARG A 132 12.53 -7.16 6.21
N PHE A 133 11.63 -6.18 6.06
CA PHE A 133 11.33 -5.57 4.76
C PHE A 133 11.61 -4.06 4.71
N GLY A 134 11.96 -3.43 5.84
CA GLY A 134 12.17 -1.99 5.90
C GLY A 134 10.90 -1.19 5.61
N LEU A 135 9.73 -1.80 5.83
CA LEU A 135 8.41 -1.18 5.68
C LEU A 135 7.92 -0.62 7.03
N THR A 136 7.05 0.37 6.98
CA THR A 136 6.42 0.98 8.15
C THR A 136 4.97 0.53 8.23
N ALA A 137 4.60 -0.19 9.28
CA ALA A 137 3.21 -0.50 9.53
C ALA A 137 2.49 0.70 10.17
N VAL A 138 1.32 1.05 9.64
CA VAL A 138 0.48 2.15 10.13
C VAL A 138 -0.89 1.61 10.52
N ARG A 139 -1.53 2.25 11.49
CA ARG A 139 -2.88 1.91 11.96
C ARG A 139 -3.68 3.19 12.12
N ALA A 140 -4.97 3.17 11.77
CA ALA A 140 -5.75 4.38 11.63
C ALA A 140 -5.97 5.15 12.96
N ASP A 141 -5.76 4.52 14.12
CA ASP A 141 -5.79 5.16 15.44
C ASP A 141 -4.49 5.89 15.81
N LYS A 142 -3.44 5.81 14.98
CA LYS A 142 -2.15 6.48 15.22
C LYS A 142 -2.08 7.88 14.60
N LEU A 143 -2.89 8.14 13.58
CA LEU A 143 -2.98 9.42 12.90
C LEU A 143 -4.43 9.69 12.51
N ASP A 144 -5.05 10.70 13.11
CA ASP A 144 -6.36 11.19 12.67
C ASP A 144 -6.17 12.13 11.47
N ALA A 145 -6.04 11.57 10.27
CA ALA A 145 -5.89 12.34 9.04
C ALA A 145 -7.19 13.09 8.66
N SER A 146 -8.35 12.49 8.97
CA SER A 146 -9.67 13.11 8.85
C SER A 146 -10.48 12.89 10.14
N ASN A 147 -11.42 13.81 10.41
CA ASN A 147 -12.40 13.67 11.51
C ASN A 147 -13.56 12.73 11.16
N ILE A 148 -13.67 12.29 9.90
CA ILE A 148 -14.64 11.29 9.46
C ILE A 148 -13.92 9.93 9.42
N VAL A 149 -14.41 8.97 10.21
CA VAL A 149 -13.78 7.65 10.41
C VAL A 149 -13.48 6.96 9.08
N TRP A 150 -14.45 6.90 8.17
CA TRP A 150 -14.27 6.24 6.88
C TRP A 150 -13.25 6.98 6.01
N GLN A 151 -13.28 8.31 5.96
CA GLN A 151 -12.29 9.09 5.22
C GLN A 151 -10.87 8.89 5.78
N ASN A 152 -10.74 8.76 7.11
CA ASN A 152 -9.47 8.44 7.74
C ASN A 152 -8.94 7.09 7.24
N ALA A 153 -9.79 6.06 7.21
CA ALA A 153 -9.42 4.75 6.69
C ALA A 153 -9.07 4.80 5.19
N GLN A 154 -9.83 5.54 4.36
CA GLN A 154 -9.52 5.74 2.94
C GLN A 154 -8.15 6.39 2.74
N VAL A 155 -7.81 7.40 3.54
CA VAL A 155 -6.51 8.08 3.47
C VAL A 155 -5.37 7.13 3.81
N HIS A 156 -5.52 6.29 4.84
CA HIS A 156 -4.52 5.27 5.18
C HIS A 156 -4.37 4.23 4.07
N ALA A 157 -5.48 3.79 3.48
CA ALA A 157 -5.48 2.87 2.35
C ALA A 157 -4.78 3.46 1.12
N LEU A 158 -5.05 4.72 0.80
CA LEU A 158 -4.46 5.42 -0.35
C LEU A 158 -2.97 5.74 -0.15
N GLY A 159 -2.56 6.00 1.09
CA GLY A 159 -1.19 6.33 1.48
C GLY A 159 -0.27 5.13 1.72
N CYS A 160 -0.78 3.90 1.59
CA CYS A 160 -0.01 2.67 1.78
C CYS A 160 -0.03 1.78 0.53
N SER A 161 1.12 1.19 0.20
CA SER A 161 1.21 0.27 -0.95
C SER A 161 0.77 -1.16 -0.66
N TYR A 162 0.68 -1.54 0.62
CA TYR A 162 0.23 -2.85 1.08
C TYR A 162 -0.79 -2.74 2.21
N GLY A 163 -1.67 -3.73 2.30
CA GLY A 163 -2.61 -3.89 3.41
C GLY A 163 -2.41 -5.21 4.15
N ILE A 164 -2.63 -5.22 5.47
CA ILE A 164 -2.78 -6.42 6.28
C ILE A 164 -4.09 -6.29 7.06
N ALA A 165 -5.07 -7.13 6.73
CA ALA A 165 -6.35 -7.20 7.40
C ALA A 165 -6.33 -8.34 8.42
N VAL A 166 -6.40 -7.99 9.70
CA VAL A 166 -6.42 -8.96 10.81
C VAL A 166 -7.86 -9.38 11.08
N LEU A 167 -8.20 -10.62 10.74
CA LEU A 167 -9.56 -11.15 10.88
C LEU A 167 -9.65 -12.03 12.12
N GLU A 168 -10.46 -11.62 13.08
CA GLU A 168 -10.60 -12.26 14.38
C GLU A 168 -12.00 -12.00 14.97
N ASN A 169 -12.39 -12.83 15.94
CA ASN A 169 -13.61 -12.68 16.75
C ASN A 169 -13.32 -12.97 18.25
N LYS A 170 -12.08 -12.73 18.67
CA LYS A 170 -11.61 -12.97 20.04
C LYS A 170 -11.72 -11.71 20.89
N HIS A 171 -11.56 -10.54 20.28
CA HIS A 171 -11.84 -9.26 20.93
C HIS A 171 -13.34 -9.12 21.20
N THR A 172 -14.13 -9.15 20.13
CA THR A 172 -15.60 -9.18 20.13
C THR A 172 -16.08 -10.50 19.53
N ASP A 173 -17.18 -11.07 20.02
CA ASP A 173 -17.75 -12.34 19.50
C ASP A 173 -18.27 -12.22 18.04
N GLU A 174 -18.19 -11.02 17.46
CA GLU A 174 -18.57 -10.70 16.10
C GLU A 174 -17.37 -10.21 15.28
N PHE A 175 -17.40 -10.50 13.97
CA PHE A 175 -16.43 -9.96 13.03
C PHE A 175 -16.75 -8.49 12.70
N ASN A 176 -15.70 -7.67 12.70
CA ASN A 176 -15.78 -6.26 12.41
C ASN A 176 -15.96 -5.99 10.90
N PRO A 177 -17.15 -5.52 10.45
CA PRO A 177 -17.41 -5.29 9.03
C PRO A 177 -16.53 -4.19 8.42
N ASN A 178 -16.01 -3.28 9.23
CA ASN A 178 -15.12 -2.21 8.75
C ASN A 178 -13.82 -2.79 8.17
N ILE A 179 -13.30 -3.88 8.74
CA ILE A 179 -12.06 -4.51 8.26
C ILE A 179 -12.26 -5.09 6.85
N ALA A 180 -13.40 -5.74 6.58
CA ALA A 180 -13.73 -6.21 5.23
C ALA A 180 -13.86 -5.05 4.24
N MET A 181 -14.52 -3.97 4.65
CA MET A 181 -14.71 -2.78 3.81
C MET A 181 -13.38 -2.10 3.47
N GLU A 182 -12.49 -1.94 4.46
CA GLU A 182 -11.14 -1.38 4.28
C GLU A 182 -10.29 -2.25 3.34
N ALA A 183 -10.30 -3.57 3.56
CA ALA A 183 -9.56 -4.52 2.74
C ALA A 183 -10.06 -4.52 1.29
N GLY A 184 -11.39 -4.58 1.11
CA GLY A 184 -12.02 -4.53 -0.21
C GLY A 184 -11.77 -3.21 -0.94
N PHE A 185 -11.74 -2.08 -0.22
CA PHE A 185 -11.37 -0.79 -0.80
C PHE A 185 -9.93 -0.77 -1.30
N MET A 186 -8.97 -1.24 -0.50
CA MET A 186 -7.55 -1.34 -0.90
C MET A 186 -7.37 -2.21 -2.15
N GLU A 187 -8.01 -3.38 -2.18
CA GLU A 187 -7.98 -4.25 -3.36
C GLU A 187 -8.63 -3.59 -4.58
N GLY A 188 -9.76 -2.89 -4.37
CA GLY A 188 -10.49 -2.18 -5.42
C GLY A 188 -9.66 -1.09 -6.10
N ILE A 189 -8.77 -0.43 -5.35
CA ILE A 189 -7.80 0.53 -5.90
C ILE A 189 -6.48 -0.11 -6.37
N GLY A 190 -6.37 -1.43 -6.30
CA GLY A 190 -5.27 -2.22 -6.86
C GLY A 190 -4.11 -2.52 -5.90
N HIS A 191 -4.26 -2.22 -4.61
CA HIS A 191 -3.26 -2.59 -3.62
C HIS A 191 -3.36 -4.07 -3.24
N ARG A 192 -2.23 -4.63 -2.79
CA ARG A 192 -2.14 -6.02 -2.35
C ARG A 192 -2.46 -6.10 -0.88
N VAL A 193 -3.40 -6.97 -0.52
CA VAL A 193 -3.85 -7.15 0.87
C VAL A 193 -3.60 -8.58 1.34
N LEU A 194 -2.99 -8.72 2.50
CA LEU A 194 -2.96 -9.98 3.24
C LEU A 194 -4.20 -10.08 4.11
N LEU A 195 -4.95 -11.16 3.97
CA LEU A 195 -5.92 -11.58 4.98
C LEU A 195 -5.20 -12.45 6.01
N LEU A 196 -4.95 -11.89 7.21
CA LEU A 196 -4.33 -12.58 8.33
C LEU A 196 -5.42 -13.06 9.28
N VAL A 197 -5.75 -14.35 9.21
CA VAL A 197 -6.97 -14.92 9.81
C VAL A 197 -6.63 -15.68 11.09
N GLU A 198 -7.35 -15.41 12.17
CA GLU A 198 -7.20 -16.16 13.42
C GLU A 198 -7.59 -17.62 13.19
N GLU A 199 -6.78 -18.58 13.65
CA GLU A 199 -6.94 -20.01 13.33
C GLU A 199 -8.33 -20.58 13.68
N THR A 200 -8.95 -20.08 14.74
CA THR A 200 -10.27 -20.53 15.18
C THR A 200 -11.40 -19.59 14.76
N PHE A 201 -11.11 -18.62 13.90
CA PHE A 201 -12.11 -17.73 13.32
C PHE A 201 -13.12 -18.56 12.49
N PRO A 202 -14.43 -18.38 12.69
CA PRO A 202 -15.43 -19.12 11.92
C PRO A 202 -15.38 -18.65 10.45
N HIS A 203 -14.87 -19.50 9.55
CA HIS A 203 -14.63 -19.22 8.13
C HIS A 203 -15.92 -19.11 7.26
N ASN A 204 -17.04 -18.71 7.84
CA ASN A 204 -18.36 -18.84 7.19
C ASN A 204 -18.83 -17.59 6.42
N ARG A 205 -17.92 -16.76 5.89
CA ARG A 205 -18.32 -15.64 5.03
C ARG A 205 -17.74 -15.75 3.63
N ALA A 206 -18.60 -15.54 2.64
CA ALA A 206 -18.30 -15.70 1.21
C ALA A 206 -17.26 -14.69 0.69
N ASP A 207 -17.11 -13.54 1.36
CA ASP A 207 -16.11 -12.50 1.09
C ASP A 207 -14.67 -12.92 1.44
N ILE A 208 -14.51 -13.87 2.37
CA ILE A 208 -13.22 -14.47 2.76
C ILE A 208 -12.96 -15.76 1.96
N HIS A 209 -14.03 -16.47 1.56
CA HIS A 209 -13.95 -17.73 0.82
C HIS A 209 -13.33 -17.52 -0.57
N GLY A 210 -12.28 -18.30 -0.91
CA GLY A 210 -11.60 -18.23 -2.20
C GLY A 210 -10.43 -17.23 -2.30
N ARG A 211 -10.08 -16.53 -1.21
CA ARG A 211 -8.92 -15.64 -1.15
C ARG A 211 -7.71 -16.33 -0.52
N ILE A 212 -6.51 -16.02 -1.03
CA ILE A 212 -5.26 -16.45 -0.40
C ILE A 212 -5.12 -15.72 0.93
N SER A 213 -5.15 -16.47 2.02
CA SER A 213 -5.00 -15.98 3.39
C SER A 213 -3.87 -16.72 4.08
N GLU A 214 -3.36 -16.13 5.14
CA GLU A 214 -2.44 -16.80 6.07
C GLU A 214 -3.06 -16.78 7.47
N SER A 215 -2.73 -17.78 8.29
CA SER A 215 -3.32 -17.92 9.63
C SER A 215 -2.40 -17.40 10.73
N PHE A 216 -2.96 -17.04 11.87
CA PHE A 216 -2.23 -16.75 13.10
C PHE A 216 -2.98 -17.23 14.34
N ARG A 217 -2.26 -17.43 15.44
CA ARG A 217 -2.83 -17.75 16.75
C ARG A 217 -3.07 -16.50 17.59
N TRP A 218 -4.25 -16.38 18.18
CA TRP A 218 -4.56 -15.29 19.09
C TRP A 218 -3.85 -15.43 20.44
N GLY A 219 -3.04 -14.44 20.79
CA GLY A 219 -2.38 -14.36 22.10
C GLY A 219 -1.23 -13.35 22.10
N ASP A 220 -0.68 -13.09 23.28
CA ASP A 220 0.52 -12.26 23.48
C ASP A 220 1.76 -13.09 23.87
N GLY A 221 1.62 -14.41 23.91
CA GLY A 221 2.73 -15.35 24.12
C GLY A 221 3.66 -15.45 22.91
N LYS A 222 4.89 -15.92 23.16
CA LYS A 222 5.93 -15.99 22.13
C LYS A 222 5.51 -16.89 20.97
N ASP A 223 4.97 -18.05 21.28
CA ASP A 223 4.63 -19.07 20.28
C ASP A 223 3.46 -18.63 19.40
N GLU A 224 2.49 -17.90 19.97
CA GLU A 224 1.38 -17.30 19.24
C GLU A 224 1.89 -16.21 18.30
N LEU A 225 2.69 -15.28 18.80
CA LEU A 225 3.24 -14.17 18.01
C LEU A 225 4.22 -14.65 16.93
N GLU A 226 4.92 -15.77 17.11
CA GLU A 226 5.77 -16.36 16.06
C GLU A 226 4.98 -16.87 14.85
N THR A 227 3.69 -17.19 15.00
CA THR A 227 2.85 -17.56 13.84
C THR A 227 2.65 -16.36 12.91
N ILE A 228 2.49 -15.15 13.47
CA ILE A 228 2.42 -13.90 12.71
C ILE A 228 3.71 -13.67 11.93
N ASP A 229 4.87 -13.90 12.56
CA ASP A 229 6.17 -13.73 11.91
C ASP A 229 6.29 -14.59 10.65
N LYS A 230 5.90 -15.87 10.75
CA LYS A 230 5.93 -16.82 9.64
C LYS A 230 4.97 -16.41 8.53
N SER A 231 3.72 -16.13 8.88
CA SER A 231 2.64 -15.80 7.95
C SER A 231 2.89 -14.50 7.19
N VAL A 232 3.25 -13.43 7.90
CA VAL A 232 3.52 -12.12 7.29
C VAL A 232 4.78 -12.17 6.41
N THR A 233 5.85 -12.86 6.86
CA THR A 233 7.08 -13.00 6.07
C THR A 233 6.81 -13.78 4.79
N LYS A 234 6.14 -14.94 4.90
CA LYS A 234 5.78 -15.78 3.75
C LYS A 234 4.95 -14.99 2.72
N TRP A 235 3.99 -14.20 3.18
CA TRP A 235 3.18 -13.39 2.26
C TRP A 235 4.02 -12.33 1.53
N PHE A 236 4.84 -11.55 2.23
CA PHE A 236 5.69 -10.54 1.59
C PHE A 236 6.71 -11.14 0.62
N ASP A 237 7.29 -12.30 0.95
CA ASP A 237 8.17 -13.03 0.04
C ASP A 237 7.42 -13.47 -1.24
N ASN A 238 6.19 -13.98 -1.11
CA ASN A 238 5.34 -14.32 -2.25
C ASN A 238 4.98 -13.09 -3.10
N GLN A 239 4.83 -11.93 -2.48
CA GLN A 239 4.63 -10.66 -3.18
C GLN A 239 5.91 -10.12 -3.83
N LYS A 240 7.07 -10.76 -3.59
CA LYS A 240 8.40 -10.34 -4.05
C LYS A 240 8.81 -8.96 -3.54
N VAL A 241 8.38 -8.64 -2.32
CA VAL A 241 8.83 -7.41 -1.65
C VAL A 241 10.30 -7.54 -1.28
N ALA A 242 11.09 -6.51 -1.56
CA ALA A 242 12.51 -6.51 -1.24
C ALA A 242 12.73 -6.62 0.28
N ARG A 243 13.59 -7.54 0.69
CA ARG A 243 14.04 -7.64 2.07
C ARG A 243 15.03 -6.52 2.41
N LYS A 244 15.02 -6.08 3.66
CA LYS A 244 15.98 -5.12 4.20
C LYS A 244 17.37 -5.75 4.20
N PRO A 245 18.43 -5.06 3.74
CA PRO A 245 19.80 -5.58 3.79
C PRO A 245 20.18 -6.02 5.21
N GLY A 246 20.73 -7.23 5.34
CA GLY A 246 21.14 -7.82 6.63
C GLY A 246 20.00 -8.43 7.47
N SER A 247 18.77 -8.51 6.94
CA SER A 247 17.70 -9.28 7.57
C SER A 247 17.83 -10.78 7.27
N CYS A 248 17.69 -11.62 8.30
CA CYS A 248 17.54 -13.07 8.17
C CYS A 248 16.06 -13.44 7.98
#